data_AF-A0A6V8LKZ8-F1
#
_entry.id   AF-A0A6V8LKZ8-F1
#
_cell.length_a   1.000
_cell.length_b   1.000
_cell.length_c   1.000
_cell.angle_alpha   90.00
_cell.angle_beta   90.00
_cell.angle_gamma   90.00
#
_symmetry.space_group_name_H-M   'P 1'
#
loop_
_entity.id
_entity.type
_entity.pdbx_description
1 polymer ?
#
loop_
_entity_poly.entity_id
_entity_poly.type
_entity_poly.pdbx_seq_one_letter_code
_entity_poly.pdbx_strand_id
1 'polypeptide(L)'
;MLEMHGVSRLVASFNDVIPGFVFSGVFFPEKTLSEKPEQVRAFLRGLVRSFEFMRAEEAQAREFIPKYVKVEREVAFASALRDFSGNGRVPDSQLEKQLGLMRDFKLIDEMVPVGNVVDYSFLPAR
;
A
#
# COMPACT_ATOMS: atom_id res chain seq x y z
N MET A 1 -14.20 14.56 4.92
CA MET A 1 -13.53 13.89 6.06
C MET A 1 -14.58 13.45 7.06
N LEU A 2 -14.73 12.14 7.24
CA LEU A 2 -15.61 11.54 8.26
C LEU A 2 -15.22 12.04 9.66
N GLU A 3 -13.95 12.36 9.83
CA GLU A 3 -13.34 12.98 11.02
C GLU A 3 -14.02 14.28 11.44
N MET A 4 -14.67 15.01 10.52
CA MET A 4 -15.40 16.25 10.83
C MET A 4 -16.83 16.01 11.35
N HIS A 5 -17.32 14.78 11.30
CA HIS A 5 -18.70 14.42 11.68
C HIS A 5 -18.77 13.72 13.05
N GLY A 6 -17.66 13.67 13.79
CA GLY A 6 -17.56 13.01 15.10
C GLY A 6 -17.13 11.55 15.01
N VAL A 7 -17.55 10.74 15.99
CA VAL A 7 -17.15 9.33 16.09
C VAL A 7 -17.97 8.48 15.12
N SER A 8 -17.29 7.89 14.13
CA SER A 8 -17.90 7.00 13.13
C SER A 8 -17.66 5.52 13.47
N ARG A 9 -18.61 4.66 13.12
CA ARG A 9 -18.44 3.19 13.23
C ARG A 9 -17.98 2.63 11.89
N LEU A 10 -16.96 1.79 11.90
CA LEU A 10 -16.54 1.04 10.72
C LEU A 10 -17.56 -0.09 10.47
N VAL A 11 -18.36 0.03 9.41
CA VAL A 11 -19.35 -1.00 9.02
C VAL A 11 -18.66 -2.12 8.22
N ALA A 12 -17.80 -1.74 7.30
CA ALA A 12 -16.94 -2.64 6.52
C ALA A 12 -15.68 -1.86 6.13
N SER A 13 -14.53 -2.52 6.09
CA SER A 13 -13.36 -1.96 5.42
C SER A 13 -13.54 -2.04 3.91
N PHE A 14 -12.82 -1.20 3.16
CA PHE A 14 -12.86 -1.28 1.71
C PHE A 14 -12.36 -2.63 1.16
N ASN A 15 -11.44 -3.30 1.86
CA ASN A 15 -10.99 -4.64 1.47
C ASN A 15 -12.07 -5.71 1.72
N ASP A 16 -13.00 -5.48 2.64
CA ASP A 16 -14.17 -6.37 2.82
C ASP A 16 -15.15 -6.21 1.65
N VAL A 17 -15.30 -4.99 1.12
CA VAL A 17 -16.22 -4.68 0.03
C VAL A 17 -15.62 -5.00 -1.35
N ILE A 18 -14.33 -4.73 -1.51
CA ILE A 18 -13.57 -4.97 -2.74
C ILE A 18 -12.29 -5.74 -2.35
N PRO A 19 -12.35 -7.08 -2.33
CA PRO A 19 -11.18 -7.89 -1.99
C PRO A 19 -9.98 -7.56 -2.88
N GLY A 20 -8.83 -7.31 -2.25
CA GLY A 20 -7.61 -6.91 -2.94
C GLY A 20 -7.65 -5.48 -3.45
N PHE A 21 -8.35 -4.56 -2.80
CA PHE A 21 -8.23 -3.15 -3.18
C PHE A 21 -6.86 -2.61 -2.74
N VAL A 22 -6.00 -2.28 -3.69
CA VAL A 22 -4.72 -1.60 -3.47
C VAL A 22 -4.99 -0.13 -3.14
N PHE A 23 -4.70 0.26 -1.90
CA PHE A 23 -4.95 1.62 -1.38
C PHE A 23 -3.79 2.60 -1.59
N SER A 24 -2.58 2.08 -1.62
CA SER A 24 -1.38 2.88 -1.59
C SER A 24 -0.30 2.29 -2.48
N GLY A 25 0.55 3.17 -2.98
CA GLY A 25 1.73 2.85 -3.77
C GLY A 25 2.91 3.70 -3.34
N VAL A 26 4.10 3.30 -3.75
CA VAL A 26 5.31 4.11 -3.61
C VAL A 26 5.56 4.80 -4.94
N PHE A 27 5.67 6.13 -4.91
CA PHE A 27 5.85 6.95 -6.11
C PHE A 27 7.23 7.59 -6.12
N PHE A 28 7.88 7.57 -7.27
CA PHE A 28 9.13 8.28 -7.52
C PHE A 28 8.96 9.18 -8.74
N PRO A 29 9.55 10.39 -8.75
CA PRO A 29 9.63 11.19 -9.96
C PRO A 29 10.41 10.46 -11.06
N GLU A 30 10.02 10.61 -12.32
CA GLU A 30 10.73 10.00 -13.46
C GLU A 30 12.23 10.29 -13.46
N LYS A 31 12.60 11.54 -13.15
CA LYS A 31 14.00 11.96 -13.00
C LYS A 31 14.78 11.09 -12.00
N THR A 32 14.13 10.70 -10.89
CA THR A 32 14.77 9.85 -9.88
C THR A 32 14.91 8.41 -10.37
N LEU A 33 13.91 7.91 -11.11
CA LEU A 33 13.97 6.59 -11.74
C LEU A 33 15.11 6.51 -12.78
N SER A 34 15.30 7.56 -13.58
CA SER A 34 16.33 7.61 -14.62
C SER A 34 17.73 7.86 -14.08
N GLU A 35 17.90 8.80 -13.14
CA GLU A 35 19.22 9.19 -12.64
C GLU A 35 19.74 8.28 -11.53
N LYS A 36 18.84 7.67 -10.74
CA LYS A 36 19.20 6.93 -9.53
C LYS A 36 18.47 5.57 -9.43
N PRO A 37 18.42 4.75 -10.49
CA PRO A 37 17.64 3.52 -10.51
C PRO A 37 18.07 2.54 -9.41
N GLU A 38 19.37 2.42 -9.15
CA GLU A 38 19.90 1.51 -8.13
C GLU A 38 19.53 1.91 -6.70
N GLN A 39 19.39 3.21 -6.43
CA GLN A 39 18.92 3.69 -5.13
C GLN A 39 17.45 3.35 -4.92
N VAL A 40 16.62 3.48 -5.97
CA VAL A 40 15.21 3.10 -5.94
C VAL A 40 15.08 1.58 -5.71
N ARG A 41 15.85 0.76 -6.44
CA ARG A 41 15.89 -0.70 -6.23
C ARG A 41 16.32 -1.06 -4.81
N ALA A 42 17.35 -0.39 -4.27
CA ALA A 42 17.82 -0.62 -2.91
C ALA A 42 16.75 -0.28 -1.86
N PHE A 43 16.06 0.85 -2.04
CA PHE A 43 14.94 1.25 -1.19
C PHE A 43 13.82 0.21 -1.22
N LEU A 44 13.36 -0.20 -2.40
CA LEU A 44 12.28 -1.18 -2.53
C LEU A 44 12.66 -2.56 -2.00
N ARG A 45 13.93 -2.98 -2.14
CA ARG A 45 14.43 -4.19 -1.47
C ARG A 45 14.34 -4.07 0.06
N GLY A 46 14.74 -2.94 0.62
CA GLY A 46 14.62 -2.68 2.06
C GLY A 46 13.16 -2.69 2.52
N LEU A 47 12.26 -2.12 1.71
CA LEU A 47 10.82 -2.13 1.98
C LEU A 47 10.24 -3.54 1.95
N VAL A 48 10.53 -4.36 0.94
CA VAL A 48 10.05 -5.76 0.89
C VAL A 48 10.54 -6.54 2.12
N ARG A 49 11.82 -6.38 2.49
CA ARG A 49 12.38 -7.00 3.70
C ARG A 49 11.71 -6.52 4.99
N SER A 50 11.27 -5.26 5.06
CA SER A 50 10.56 -4.79 6.24
C SER A 50 9.20 -5.48 6.38
N PHE A 51 8.47 -5.75 5.28
CA PHE A 51 7.25 -6.55 5.31
C PHE A 51 7.50 -8.02 5.69
N GLU A 52 8.62 -8.60 5.27
CA GLU A 52 9.05 -9.93 5.76
C GLU A 52 9.31 -9.92 7.27
N PHE A 53 10.05 -8.92 7.77
CA PHE A 53 10.28 -8.75 9.21
C PHE A 53 8.97 -8.53 9.98
N MET A 54 8.07 -7.67 9.50
CA MET A 54 6.78 -7.42 10.15
C MET A 54 5.92 -8.69 10.26
N ARG A 55 6.01 -9.60 9.28
CA ARG A 55 5.33 -10.91 9.33
C ARG A 55 5.98 -11.86 10.33
N ALA A 56 7.31 -11.92 10.35
CA ALA A 56 8.05 -12.83 11.21
C ALA A 56 8.00 -12.39 12.68
N GLU A 57 8.07 -11.08 12.92
CA GLU A 57 8.28 -10.47 14.24
C GLU A 57 7.22 -9.40 14.55
N GLU A 58 5.95 -9.72 14.31
CA GLU A 58 4.83 -8.75 14.36
C GLU A 58 4.77 -7.97 15.68
N ALA A 59 4.91 -8.67 16.82
CA ALA A 59 4.88 -8.03 18.13
C ALA A 59 5.99 -6.98 18.26
N GLN A 60 7.21 -7.31 17.85
CA GLN A 60 8.36 -6.40 17.87
C GLN A 60 8.17 -5.24 16.89
N ALA A 61 7.64 -5.51 15.69
CA ALA A 61 7.38 -4.47 14.69
C ALA A 61 6.34 -3.45 15.17
N ARG A 62 5.28 -3.90 15.86
CA ARG A 62 4.22 -3.01 16.37
C ARG A 62 4.72 -2.01 17.41
N GLU A 63 5.78 -2.32 18.16
CA GLU A 63 6.40 -1.41 19.14
C GLU A 63 6.93 -0.11 18.51
N PHE A 64 7.14 -0.08 17.20
CA PHE A 64 7.56 1.14 16.51
C PHE A 64 6.40 2.11 16.26
N ILE A 65 5.15 1.64 16.20
CA ILE A 65 4.00 2.46 15.81
C ILE A 65 3.77 3.62 16.80
N PRO A 66 3.69 3.41 18.13
CA PRO A 66 3.40 4.49 19.09
C PRO A 66 4.40 5.64 19.03
N LYS A 67 5.65 5.38 18.62
CA LYS A 67 6.70 6.40 18.47
C LYS A 67 6.34 7.49 17.47
N TYR A 68 5.50 7.19 16.48
CA TYR A 68 5.18 8.09 15.37
C TYR A 68 3.76 8.66 15.44
N VAL A 69 2.83 8.00 16.14
CA VAL A 69 1.40 8.36 16.09
C VAL A 69 0.91 9.20 17.28
N LYS A 70 1.73 9.42 18.31
CA LYS A 70 1.41 10.25 19.50
C LYS A 70 0.05 9.94 20.15
N VAL A 71 -0.37 8.68 20.09
CA VAL A 71 -1.56 8.17 20.79
C VAL A 71 -1.16 7.02 21.71
N GLU A 72 -2.07 6.63 22.60
CA GLU A 72 -1.90 5.48 23.48
C GLU A 72 -1.58 4.22 22.69
N ARG A 73 -0.77 3.33 23.28
CA ARG A 73 -0.27 2.11 22.65
C ARG A 73 -1.41 1.25 22.12
N GLU A 74 -2.44 1.08 22.91
CA GLU A 74 -3.61 0.25 22.62
C GLU A 74 -4.37 0.83 21.41
N VAL A 75 -4.52 2.16 21.35
CA VAL A 75 -5.14 2.86 20.23
C VAL A 75 -4.29 2.72 18.97
N ALA A 76 -2.98 2.91 19.09
CA ALA A 76 -2.03 2.75 17.99
C ALA A 76 -2.09 1.33 17.41
N PHE A 77 -2.15 0.32 18.27
CA PHE A 77 -2.17 -1.09 17.87
C PHE A 77 -3.49 -1.49 17.23
N ALA A 78 -4.61 -1.02 17.79
CA ALA A 78 -5.94 -1.30 17.25
C ALA A 78 -6.15 -0.70 15.85
N SER A 79 -5.53 0.45 15.59
CA SER A 79 -5.62 1.22 14.34
C SER A 79 -4.60 0.82 13.26
N ALA A 80 -3.60 0.00 13.62
CA ALA A 80 -2.54 -0.40 12.71
C ALA A 80 -3.00 -1.40 11.64
N LEU A 81 -2.29 -1.42 10.51
CA LEU A 81 -2.45 -2.43 9.46
C LEU A 81 -2.36 -3.83 10.07
N ARG A 82 -3.20 -4.75 9.59
CA ARG A 82 -3.26 -6.14 10.08
C ARG A 82 -2.81 -7.17 9.05
N ASP A 83 -2.70 -6.76 7.80
CA ASP A 83 -2.27 -7.62 6.70
C ASP A 83 -0.88 -7.19 6.21
N PHE A 84 0.09 -8.07 6.42
CA PHE A 84 1.46 -7.92 5.92
C PHE A 84 1.80 -8.94 4.83
N SER A 85 0.81 -9.64 4.28
CA SER A 85 0.99 -10.74 3.31
C SER A 85 1.59 -10.29 1.97
N GLY A 86 1.53 -8.98 1.67
CA GLY A 86 2.08 -8.39 0.46
C GLY A 86 3.58 -8.66 0.28
N ASN A 87 3.95 -9.06 -0.94
CA ASN A 87 5.35 -9.27 -1.35
C ASN A 87 5.81 -8.21 -2.38
N GLY A 88 5.13 -7.06 -2.38
CA GLY A 88 5.34 -5.98 -3.34
C GLY A 88 4.67 -6.20 -4.71
N ARG A 89 4.07 -7.35 -4.98
CA ARG A 89 3.38 -7.63 -6.24
C ARG A 89 1.91 -7.97 -6.01
N VAL A 90 1.06 -7.51 -6.92
CA VAL A 90 -0.35 -7.89 -7.01
C VAL A 90 -0.61 -8.45 -8.41
N PRO A 91 -1.61 -9.33 -8.60
CA PRO A 91 -2.01 -9.77 -9.93
C PRO A 91 -2.50 -8.60 -10.78
N ASP A 92 -2.12 -8.55 -12.06
CA ASP A 92 -2.56 -7.49 -12.98
C ASP A 92 -4.08 -7.37 -13.04
N SER A 93 -4.80 -8.50 -13.00
CA SER A 93 -6.26 -8.55 -12.97
C SER A 93 -6.88 -7.76 -11.80
N GLN A 94 -6.17 -7.66 -10.69
CA GLN A 94 -6.60 -6.89 -9.51
C GLN A 94 -6.51 -5.39 -9.79
N LEU A 95 -5.42 -4.94 -10.42
CA LEU A 95 -5.24 -3.54 -10.84
C LEU A 95 -6.19 -3.17 -11.99
N GLU A 96 -6.39 -4.07 -12.96
CA GLU A 96 -7.36 -3.90 -14.03
C GLU A 96 -8.77 -3.69 -13.49
N LYS A 97 -9.18 -4.48 -12.48
CA LYS A 97 -10.48 -4.30 -11.82
C LYS A 97 -10.60 -2.92 -11.17
N GLN A 98 -9.55 -2.43 -10.50
CA GLN A 98 -9.56 -1.10 -9.89
C GLN A 98 -9.64 0.00 -10.95
N LEU A 99 -8.86 -0.09 -12.04
CA LEU A 99 -8.90 0.86 -13.15
C LEU A 99 -10.27 0.86 -13.85
N GLY A 100 -10.89 -0.33 -13.99
CA GLY A 100 -12.25 -0.47 -14.49
C GLY A 100 -13.26 0.28 -13.62
N LEU A 101 -13.18 0.13 -12.30
CA LEU A 101 -14.02 0.89 -11.37
C LEU A 101 -13.79 2.40 -11.52
N MET A 102 -12.53 2.86 -11.61
CA MET A 102 -12.22 4.28 -11.80
C MET A 102 -12.85 4.83 -13.08
N ARG A 103 -12.80 4.07 -14.18
CA ARG A 103 -13.47 4.43 -15.43
C ARG A 103 -14.99 4.46 -15.28
N ASP A 104 -15.57 3.44 -14.66
CA ASP A 104 -17.02 3.33 -14.48
C ASP A 104 -17.58 4.48 -13.62
N PHE A 105 -16.79 4.94 -12.64
CA PHE A 105 -17.08 6.14 -11.83
C PHE A 105 -16.63 7.46 -12.48
N LYS A 106 -16.16 7.44 -13.73
CA LYS A 106 -15.72 8.61 -14.51
C LYS A 106 -14.59 9.42 -13.86
N LEU A 107 -13.70 8.72 -13.14
CA LEU A 107 -12.46 9.29 -12.59
C LEU A 107 -11.32 9.29 -13.63
N ILE A 108 -11.40 8.39 -14.61
CA ILE A 108 -10.53 8.35 -15.80
C ILE A 108 -11.43 8.13 -17.02
N ASP A 109 -11.04 8.72 -18.15
CA ASP A 109 -11.82 8.64 -19.38
C ASP A 109 -11.62 7.29 -20.09
N GLU A 110 -10.41 6.76 -20.03
CA GLU A 110 -9.99 5.54 -20.73
C GLU A 110 -9.26 4.57 -19.79
N MET A 111 -9.22 3.30 -20.18
CA MET A 111 -8.44 2.30 -19.47
C MET A 111 -6.94 2.56 -19.66
N VAL A 112 -6.22 2.69 -18.56
CA VAL A 112 -4.75 2.80 -18.55
C VAL A 112 -4.16 1.38 -18.51
N PRO A 113 -3.15 1.04 -19.33
CA PRO A 113 -2.44 -0.24 -19.20
C PRO A 113 -1.78 -0.38 -17.83
N VAL A 114 -1.85 -1.56 -17.20
CA VAL A 114 -1.26 -1.81 -15.87
C VAL A 114 0.23 -1.46 -15.82
N GLY A 115 0.99 -1.75 -16.89
CA GLY A 115 2.41 -1.41 -16.97
C GLY A 115 2.72 0.09 -16.94
N ASN A 116 1.73 0.95 -17.21
CA ASN A 116 1.87 2.40 -17.07
C ASN A 116 1.55 2.88 -15.64
N VAL A 117 0.97 2.01 -14.81
CA VAL A 117 0.59 2.29 -13.41
C VAL A 117 1.66 1.78 -12.44
N VAL A 118 2.26 0.62 -12.73
CA VAL A 118 3.27 0.00 -11.89
C VAL A 118 4.40 -0.60 -12.70
N ASP A 119 5.63 -0.28 -12.32
CA ASP A 119 6.84 -0.88 -12.87
C ASP A 119 7.46 -1.86 -11.87
N TYR A 120 7.15 -3.14 -12.06
CA TYR A 120 7.70 -4.20 -11.22
C TYR A 120 9.17 -4.50 -11.48
N SER A 121 9.80 -3.90 -12.50
CA SER A 121 11.21 -4.10 -12.77
C SER A 121 12.08 -3.62 -11.62
N PHE A 122 11.64 -2.62 -10.85
CA PHE A 122 12.37 -2.07 -9.70
C PHE A 122 12.30 -2.92 -8.42
N LEU A 123 11.44 -3.95 -8.38
CA LEU A 123 11.35 -4.88 -7.26
C LEU A 123 12.45 -5.95 -7.32
N PRO A 124 12.83 -6.56 -6.18
CA PRO A 124 13.68 -7.75 -6.18
C PRO A 124 13.09 -8.86 -7.06
N ALA A 125 13.98 -9.61 -7.72
CA ALA A 125 13.64 -10.86 -8.39
C ALA A 125 13.09 -11.87 -7.35
N ARG A 126 12.21 -12.77 -7.81
CA ARG A 126 11.69 -13.87 -6.99
C ARG A 126 12.75 -14.94 -6.80
#